data_AF-A0A3D5SJY1-F1
#
_entry.id   AF-A0A3D5SJY1-F1
#
_cell.length_a   1.000
_cell.length_b   1.000
_cell.length_c   1.000
_cell.angle_alpha   90.00
_cell.angle_beta   90.00
_cell.angle_gamma   90.00
#
_symmetry.space_group_name_H-M   'P 1'
#
loop_
_entity.id
_entity.type
_entity.pdbx_description
1 polymer ?
#
loop_
_entity_poly.entity_id
_entity_poly.type
_entity_poly.pdbx_seq_one_letter_code
_entity_poly.pdbx_strand_id
1 'polypeptide(L)'
;MWTPSVVRIEQGYLPQLFFGLICLVVLFNIYLLSQRVSLNSTRKALISELVLNERLESLSLIDPLTQLLNRRALNELISHQLARSNRGGEPLTFLILDLNDFRELNSKLGSMEGNRVLTDFARLLKKVFRGGDLIFRQGGDEFLVVMPDTTEQQAEPPLQRLLRAIDQWNLENGKGYQLAFTWGMAAYVTGTSLEEILRTVDRKLYQKMHNLAPVF
;
A
#
# COMPACT_ATOMS: atom_id res chain seq x y z
N MET A 1 -79.03 32.16 2.90
CA MET A 1 -79.61 30.83 3.21
C MET A 1 -78.75 29.80 2.47
N TRP A 2 -77.73 29.26 3.14
CA TRP A 2 -76.83 28.24 2.54
C TRP A 2 -77.48 26.87 2.74
N THR A 3 -77.92 26.22 1.67
CA THR A 3 -78.38 24.83 1.72
C THR A 3 -77.21 23.91 1.41
N PRO A 4 -76.82 22.97 2.30
CA PRO A 4 -75.76 22.03 2.02
C PRO A 4 -76.25 21.03 0.97
N SER A 5 -75.66 21.06 -0.21
CA SER A 5 -75.83 20.01 -1.23
C SER A 5 -75.13 18.74 -0.74
N VAL A 6 -75.90 17.82 -0.18
CA VAL A 6 -75.41 16.50 0.22
C VAL A 6 -75.07 15.71 -1.05
N VAL A 7 -73.78 15.55 -1.32
CA VAL A 7 -73.29 14.69 -2.41
C VAL A 7 -73.69 13.25 -2.08
N ARG A 8 -74.73 12.72 -2.76
CA ARG A 8 -75.07 11.29 -2.70
C ARG A 8 -74.06 10.54 -3.55
N ILE A 9 -73.12 9.86 -2.91
CA ILE A 9 -72.21 8.93 -3.56
C ILE A 9 -73.02 7.69 -3.94
N GLU A 10 -73.15 7.39 -5.24
CA GLU A 10 -73.77 6.16 -5.71
C GLU A 10 -72.96 4.95 -5.25
N GLN A 11 -73.56 4.10 -4.41
CA GLN A 11 -72.89 2.97 -3.75
C GLN A 11 -72.36 1.88 -4.73
N GLY A 12 -72.70 1.95 -6.02
CA GLY A 12 -72.27 0.99 -7.04
C GLY A 12 -70.77 1.01 -7.38
N TYR A 13 -70.07 2.13 -7.12
CA TYR A 13 -68.65 2.29 -7.48
C TYR A 13 -67.67 1.87 -6.38
N LEU A 14 -68.16 1.65 -5.14
CA LEU A 14 -67.33 1.32 -3.99
C LEU A 14 -66.48 0.04 -4.17
N PRO A 15 -67.03 -1.06 -4.71
CA PRO A 15 -66.27 -2.29 -4.94
C PRO A 15 -65.14 -2.09 -5.95
N GLN A 16 -65.38 -1.31 -7.01
CA GLN A 16 -64.41 -1.08 -8.08
C GLN A 16 -63.20 -0.26 -7.60
N LEU A 17 -63.44 0.76 -6.76
CA LEU A 17 -62.38 1.54 -6.12
C LEU A 17 -61.53 0.67 -5.17
N PHE A 18 -62.17 -0.25 -4.44
CA PHE A 18 -61.48 -1.18 -3.56
C PHE A 18 -60.57 -2.16 -4.33
N PHE A 19 -61.08 -2.77 -5.41
CA PHE A 19 -60.25 -3.62 -6.27
C PHE A 19 -59.12 -2.85 -6.94
N GLY A 20 -59.38 -1.62 -7.41
CA GLY A 20 -58.35 -0.76 -7.98
C GLY A 20 -57.23 -0.44 -6.98
N LEU A 21 -57.58 -0.15 -5.73
CA LEU A 21 -56.61 0.08 -4.65
C LEU A 21 -55.79 -1.18 -4.36
N ILE A 22 -56.42 -2.36 -4.27
CA ILE A 22 -55.71 -3.63 -4.08
C ILE A 22 -54.73 -3.88 -5.22
N CYS A 23 -55.16 -3.71 -6.48
CA CYS A 23 -54.29 -3.88 -7.63
C CYS A 23 -53.09 -2.92 -7.58
N LEU A 24 -53.31 -1.66 -7.21
CA LEU A 24 -52.24 -0.66 -7.09
C LEU A 24 -51.25 -1.03 -5.98
N VAL A 25 -51.74 -1.48 -4.83
CA VAL A 25 -50.88 -1.95 -3.72
C VAL A 25 -50.07 -3.18 -4.15
N VAL A 26 -50.68 -4.13 -4.87
CA VAL A 26 -49.99 -5.33 -5.38
C VAL A 26 -48.91 -4.94 -6.39
N LEU A 27 -49.24 -4.09 -7.37
CA LEU A 27 -48.27 -3.62 -8.38
C LEU A 27 -47.13 -2.83 -7.73
N PHE A 28 -47.43 -1.98 -6.75
CA PHE A 28 -46.43 -1.24 -6.01
C PHE A 28 -45.50 -2.18 -5.21
N ASN A 29 -46.05 -3.22 -4.56
CA ASN A 29 -45.25 -4.22 -3.87
C ASN A 29 -44.36 -5.03 -4.83
N ILE A 30 -44.88 -5.43 -6.00
CA ILE A 30 -44.10 -6.10 -7.05
C ILE A 30 -42.96 -5.20 -7.52
N TYR A 31 -43.24 -3.92 -7.77
CA TYR A 31 -42.23 -2.93 -8.13
C TYR A 31 -41.14 -2.81 -7.05
N LEU A 32 -41.51 -2.65 -5.77
CA LEU A 32 -40.56 -2.58 -4.66
C LEU A 32 -39.70 -3.85 -4.54
N LEU A 33 -40.30 -5.03 -4.72
CA LEU A 33 -39.57 -6.30 -4.72
C LEU A 33 -38.57 -6.36 -5.86
N SER A 34 -38.99 -5.98 -7.08
CA SER A 34 -38.10 -5.95 -8.25
C SER A 34 -36.92 -5.00 -8.05
N GLN A 35 -37.17 -3.82 -7.47
CA GLN A 35 -36.13 -2.83 -7.17
C GLN A 35 -35.15 -3.34 -6.12
N ARG A 36 -35.63 -4.01 -5.06
CA ARG A 36 -34.78 -4.65 -4.04
C ARG A 36 -33.91 -5.77 -4.63
N VAL A 37 -34.48 -6.60 -5.51
CA VAL A 37 -33.73 -7.68 -6.18
C VAL A 37 -32.63 -7.09 -7.07
N SER A 38 -32.94 -6.07 -7.88
CA SER A 38 -31.95 -5.39 -8.72
C SER A 38 -30.85 -4.72 -7.90
N LEU A 39 -31.18 -4.09 -6.78
CA LEU A 39 -30.19 -3.43 -5.92
C LEU A 39 -29.26 -4.46 -5.25
N ASN A 40 -29.81 -5.60 -4.83
CA ASN A 40 -29.04 -6.69 -4.25
C ASN A 40 -28.14 -7.38 -5.26
N SER A 41 -28.57 -7.54 -6.53
CA SER A 41 -27.72 -8.13 -7.57
C SER A 41 -26.56 -7.21 -7.94
N THR A 42 -26.80 -5.90 -8.10
CA THR A 42 -25.75 -4.90 -8.34
C THR A 42 -24.77 -4.85 -7.17
N ARG A 43 -25.25 -4.81 -5.92
CA ARG A 43 -24.38 -4.82 -4.73
C ARG A 43 -23.50 -6.07 -4.66
N LYS A 44 -24.06 -7.25 -4.95
CA LYS A 44 -23.28 -8.51 -5.00
C LYS A 44 -22.22 -8.48 -6.10
N ALA A 45 -22.55 -7.93 -7.27
CA ALA A 45 -21.60 -7.77 -8.36
C ALA A 45 -20.44 -6.85 -7.96
N LEU A 46 -20.71 -5.69 -7.35
CA LEU A 46 -19.67 -4.79 -6.84
C LEU A 46 -18.78 -5.46 -5.80
N ILE A 47 -19.36 -6.17 -4.83
CA ILE A 47 -18.56 -6.89 -3.82
C ILE A 47 -17.68 -7.95 -4.47
N SER A 48 -18.21 -8.72 -5.43
CA SER A 48 -17.44 -9.72 -6.15
C SER A 48 -16.30 -9.11 -6.95
N GLU A 49 -16.53 -7.95 -7.56
CA GLU A 49 -15.52 -7.20 -8.31
C GLU A 49 -14.42 -6.65 -7.38
N LEU A 50 -14.79 -6.08 -6.23
CA LEU A 50 -13.84 -5.63 -5.22
C LEU A 50 -12.98 -6.78 -4.70
N VAL A 51 -13.59 -7.92 -4.36
CA VAL A 51 -12.87 -9.11 -3.91
C VAL A 51 -11.92 -9.64 -5.00
N LEU A 52 -12.33 -9.59 -6.27
CA LEU A 52 -11.47 -9.99 -7.38
C LEU A 52 -10.29 -9.03 -7.54
N ASN A 53 -10.53 -7.72 -7.46
CA ASN A 53 -9.48 -6.71 -7.54
C ASN A 53 -8.50 -6.82 -6.37
N GLU A 54 -8.97 -6.97 -5.14
CA GLU A 54 -8.10 -7.23 -3.98
C GLU A 54 -7.28 -8.51 -4.16
N ARG A 55 -7.86 -9.56 -4.75
CA ARG A 55 -7.12 -10.77 -5.10
C ARG A 55 -6.03 -10.50 -6.12
N LEU A 56 -6.32 -9.75 -7.18
CA LEU A 56 -5.33 -9.37 -8.19
C LEU A 56 -4.22 -8.49 -7.59
N GLU A 57 -4.58 -7.53 -6.75
CA GLU A 57 -3.62 -6.68 -6.02
C GLU A 57 -2.75 -7.51 -5.08
N SER A 58 -3.32 -8.47 -4.35
CA SER A 58 -2.57 -9.37 -3.46
C SER A 58 -1.63 -10.33 -4.20
N LEU A 59 -1.86 -10.55 -5.50
CA LEU A 59 -0.98 -11.30 -6.40
C LEU A 59 0.08 -10.41 -7.07
N SER A 60 -0.07 -9.09 -7.03
CA SER A 60 0.93 -8.17 -7.54
C SER A 60 2.23 -8.30 -6.74
N LEU A 61 3.36 -8.25 -7.44
CA LEU A 61 4.70 -8.14 -6.84
C LEU A 61 5.12 -6.67 -6.67
N ILE A 62 4.28 -5.73 -7.11
CA ILE A 62 4.56 -4.30 -7.14
C ILE A 62 3.69 -3.59 -6.10
N ASP A 63 4.32 -2.71 -5.31
CA ASP A 63 3.65 -1.78 -4.41
C ASP A 63 2.94 -0.69 -5.24
N PRO A 64 1.61 -0.52 -5.13
CA PRO A 64 0.86 0.37 -6.00
C PRO A 64 1.20 1.86 -5.80
N LEU A 65 1.66 2.25 -4.61
CA LEU A 65 1.98 3.65 -4.30
C LEU A 65 3.36 4.06 -4.85
N THR A 66 4.37 3.23 -4.64
CA THR A 66 5.77 3.56 -4.94
C THR A 66 6.27 2.94 -6.24
N GLN A 67 5.51 1.99 -6.79
CA GLN A 67 5.89 1.19 -7.97
C GLN A 67 7.21 0.43 -7.77
N LEU A 68 7.58 0.16 -6.52
CA LEU A 68 8.70 -0.70 -6.13
C LEU A 68 8.21 -2.14 -5.97
N LEU A 69 9.13 -3.08 -5.79
CA LEU A 69 8.75 -4.43 -5.39
C LEU A 69 8.11 -4.36 -4.00
N ASN A 70 7.08 -5.17 -3.75
CA ASN A 70 6.48 -5.23 -2.42
C ASN A 70 7.16 -6.33 -1.57
N ARG A 71 6.80 -6.38 -0.28
CA ARG A 71 7.30 -7.40 0.65
C ARG A 71 7.12 -8.84 0.16
N ARG A 72 6.03 -9.15 -0.56
CA ARG A 72 5.79 -10.49 -1.11
C ARG A 72 6.85 -10.86 -2.14
N ALA A 73 7.18 -9.92 -3.02
CA ALA A 73 8.19 -10.11 -4.06
C ALA A 73 9.58 -10.45 -3.50
N LEU A 74 9.89 -10.02 -2.27
CA LEU A 74 11.15 -10.39 -1.63
C LEU A 74 11.30 -11.91 -1.56
N ASN A 75 10.31 -12.62 -1.02
CA ASN A 75 10.38 -14.07 -0.86
C ASN A 75 10.48 -14.80 -2.21
N GLU A 76 9.79 -14.30 -3.23
CA GLU A 76 9.78 -14.91 -4.56
C GLU A 76 11.11 -14.69 -5.30
N LEU A 77 11.71 -13.50 -5.19
CA LEU A 77 12.89 -13.13 -5.98
C LEU A 77 14.23 -13.40 -5.27
N ILE A 78 14.25 -13.35 -3.93
CA ILE A 78 15.50 -13.41 -3.17
C ILE A 78 16.12 -14.79 -3.15
N SER A 79 15.30 -15.84 -3.21
CA SER A 79 15.74 -17.24 -3.23
C SER A 79 16.77 -17.50 -4.32
N HIS A 80 16.57 -16.90 -5.50
CA HIS A 80 17.51 -16.97 -6.62
C HIS A 80 18.84 -16.29 -6.33
N GLN A 81 18.83 -15.11 -5.67
CA GLN A 81 20.06 -14.38 -5.35
C GLN A 81 20.86 -15.08 -4.25
N LEU A 82 20.19 -15.61 -3.23
CA LEU A 82 20.81 -16.43 -2.18
C LEU A 82 21.45 -17.67 -2.80
N ALA A 83 20.74 -18.37 -3.69
CA ALA A 83 21.26 -19.55 -4.37
C ALA A 83 22.48 -19.24 -5.27
N ARG A 84 22.51 -18.06 -5.91
CA ARG A 84 23.69 -17.59 -6.66
C ARG A 84 24.87 -17.38 -5.73
N SER A 85 24.72 -16.52 -4.71
CA SER A 85 25.79 -16.22 -3.74
C SER A 85 26.31 -17.49 -3.04
N ASN A 86 25.42 -18.44 -2.71
CA ASN A 86 25.83 -19.70 -2.09
C ASN A 86 26.64 -20.62 -3.03
N ARG A 87 26.43 -20.56 -4.34
CA ARG A 87 27.14 -21.39 -5.31
C ARG A 87 28.43 -20.76 -5.82
N GLY A 88 28.38 -19.49 -6.20
CA GLY A 88 29.51 -18.79 -6.83
C GLY A 88 30.33 -17.95 -5.86
N GLY A 89 29.90 -17.80 -4.61
CA GLY A 89 30.57 -16.96 -3.62
C GLY A 89 30.47 -15.46 -3.94
N GLU A 90 29.59 -15.06 -4.86
CA GLU A 90 29.43 -13.65 -5.21
C GLU A 90 28.87 -12.87 -4.01
N PRO A 91 29.41 -11.68 -3.72
CA PRO A 91 28.98 -10.91 -2.57
C PRO A 91 27.55 -10.40 -2.78
N LEU A 92 26.75 -10.45 -1.73
CA LEU A 92 25.36 -9.99 -1.73
C LEU A 92 25.16 -9.14 -0.49
N THR A 93 24.68 -7.90 -0.63
CA THR A 93 24.51 -6.98 0.51
C THR A 93 23.05 -6.55 0.63
N PHE A 94 22.56 -6.50 1.87
CA PHE A 94 21.22 -6.05 2.23
C PHE A 94 21.31 -4.71 2.97
N LEU A 95 20.44 -3.78 2.60
CA LEU A 95 20.34 -2.43 3.16
C LEU A 95 18.87 -2.14 3.49
N ILE A 96 18.54 -1.99 4.76
CA ILE A 96 17.21 -1.52 5.19
C ILE A 96 17.29 -0.03 5.48
N LEU A 97 16.28 0.70 5.02
CA LEU A 97 16.11 2.14 5.14
C LEU A 97 14.75 2.42 5.79
N ASP A 98 14.74 3.23 6.84
CA ASP A 98 13.52 3.65 7.55
C ASP A 98 13.43 5.17 7.55
N LEU A 99 12.31 5.75 7.11
CA LEU A 99 12.15 7.21 7.07
C LEU A 99 11.90 7.76 8.48
N ASN A 100 12.77 8.68 8.91
CA ASN A 100 12.68 9.26 10.24
C ASN A 100 11.40 10.12 10.38
N ASP A 101 10.72 10.00 11.53
CA ASP A 101 9.56 10.81 11.92
C ASP A 101 8.39 10.82 10.92
N PHE A 102 8.29 9.81 10.04
CA PHE A 102 7.27 9.77 8.99
C PHE A 102 5.83 9.77 9.54
N ARG A 103 5.61 9.15 10.71
CA ARG A 103 4.30 9.20 11.40
C ARG A 103 3.93 10.62 11.81
N GLU A 104 4.89 11.39 12.31
CA GLU A 104 4.69 12.78 12.71
C GLU A 104 4.42 13.66 11.48
N LEU A 105 5.18 13.45 10.40
CA LEU A 105 4.94 14.09 9.10
C LEU A 105 3.51 13.86 8.62
N ASN A 106 3.06 12.60 8.59
CA ASN A 106 1.68 12.25 8.21
C ASN A 106 0.63 12.92 9.08
N SER A 107 0.91 13.04 10.38
CA SER A 107 -0.01 13.66 11.34
C SER A 107 -0.10 15.17 11.13
N LYS A 108 1.00 15.83 10.77
CA LYS A 108 1.09 17.29 10.58
C LYS A 108 0.62 17.75 9.19
N LEU A 109 0.98 17.02 8.14
CA LEU A 109 0.79 17.44 6.74
C LEU A 109 -0.30 16.62 6.02
N GLY A 110 -0.79 15.56 6.65
CA GLY A 110 -1.81 14.68 6.10
C GLY A 110 -1.24 13.55 5.24
N SER A 111 -2.08 12.54 5.03
CA SER A 111 -1.71 11.30 4.32
C SER A 111 -1.35 11.53 2.85
N MET A 112 -1.93 12.54 2.20
CA MET A 112 -1.61 12.87 0.81
C MET A 112 -0.14 13.32 0.67
N GLU A 113 0.35 14.14 1.59
CA GLU A 113 1.74 14.58 1.57
C GLU A 113 2.67 13.42 1.95
N GLY A 114 2.33 12.62 2.95
CA GLY A 114 3.10 11.41 3.28
C GLY A 114 3.22 10.42 2.12
N ASN A 115 2.12 10.19 1.38
CA ASN A 115 2.14 9.37 0.18
C ASN A 115 3.08 9.94 -0.88
N ARG A 116 3.07 11.28 -1.07
CA ARG A 116 4.01 11.96 -1.97
C ARG A 116 5.46 11.76 -1.53
N VAL A 117 5.77 11.89 -0.23
CA VAL A 117 7.12 11.65 0.32
C VAL A 117 7.61 10.25 0.00
N LEU A 118 6.76 9.23 0.22
CA LEU A 118 7.10 7.84 -0.06
C LEU A 118 7.36 7.61 -1.55
N THR A 119 6.53 8.18 -2.42
CA THR A 119 6.72 8.10 -3.87
C THR A 119 8.00 8.83 -4.31
N ASP A 120 8.31 9.98 -3.73
CA ASP A 120 9.53 10.73 -4.05
C ASP A 120 10.78 9.99 -3.57
N PHE A 121 10.77 9.47 -2.34
CA PHE A 121 11.86 8.64 -1.83
C PHE A 121 12.09 7.40 -2.70
N ALA A 122 11.03 6.71 -3.11
CA ALA A 122 11.12 5.59 -4.04
C ALA A 122 11.75 5.97 -5.40
N ARG A 123 11.44 7.16 -5.92
CA ARG A 123 12.09 7.68 -7.15
C ARG A 123 13.57 7.97 -6.92
N LEU A 124 13.95 8.51 -5.76
CA LEU A 124 15.36 8.74 -5.41
C LEU A 124 16.12 7.42 -5.34
N LEU A 125 15.56 6.38 -4.72
CA LEU A 125 16.15 5.04 -4.69
C LEU A 125 16.39 4.51 -6.12
N LYS A 126 15.38 4.55 -6.98
CA LYS A 126 15.51 4.09 -8.38
C LYS A 126 16.55 4.86 -9.20
N LYS A 127 16.83 6.13 -8.87
CA LYS A 127 17.86 6.93 -9.54
C LYS A 127 19.27 6.60 -9.06
N VAL A 128 19.42 6.22 -7.79
CA VAL A 128 20.73 6.08 -7.13
C VAL A 128 21.29 4.67 -7.24
N PHE A 129 20.42 3.67 -7.11
CA PHE A 129 20.74 2.25 -7.24
C PHE A 129 20.63 1.81 -8.70
N ARG A 130 21.40 0.80 -9.08
CA ARG A 130 21.46 0.33 -10.48
C ARG A 130 20.30 -0.60 -10.79
N GLY A 131 20.00 -0.81 -12.08
CA GLY A 131 18.91 -1.70 -12.50
C GLY A 131 19.06 -3.18 -12.10
N GLY A 132 20.25 -3.61 -11.68
CA GLY A 132 20.48 -4.95 -11.12
C GLY A 132 20.21 -5.06 -9.62
N ASP A 133 20.03 -3.95 -8.91
CA ASP A 133 19.68 -3.94 -7.50
C ASP A 133 18.16 -4.10 -7.35
N LEU A 134 17.73 -4.84 -6.35
CA LEU A 134 16.31 -5.08 -6.07
C LEU A 134 15.87 -4.15 -4.94
N ILE A 135 14.91 -3.27 -5.24
CA ILE A 135 14.38 -2.30 -4.27
C ILE A 135 12.95 -2.70 -3.91
N PHE A 136 12.72 -2.91 -2.62
CA PHE A 136 11.45 -3.30 -2.05
C PHE A 136 10.93 -2.22 -1.11
N ARG A 137 9.62 -2.05 -1.06
CA ARG A 137 8.92 -1.43 0.07
C ARG A 137 8.38 -2.53 0.97
N GLN A 138 8.87 -2.59 2.21
CA GLN A 138 8.48 -3.61 3.18
C GLN A 138 7.10 -3.33 3.79
N GLY A 139 6.79 -2.05 3.97
CA GLY A 139 5.52 -1.56 4.50
C GLY A 139 5.72 -0.22 5.19
N GLY A 140 4.66 0.59 5.30
CA GLY A 140 4.77 1.92 5.90
C GLY A 140 5.82 2.79 5.20
N ASP A 141 6.87 3.13 5.95
CA ASP A 141 8.05 3.94 5.67
C ASP A 141 9.34 3.13 5.51
N GLU A 142 9.28 1.80 5.56
CA GLU A 142 10.43 0.92 5.50
C GLU A 142 10.70 0.41 4.07
N PHE A 143 11.96 0.52 3.65
CA PHE A 143 12.45 0.08 2.34
C PHE A 143 13.64 -0.87 2.52
N LEU A 144 13.75 -1.85 1.62
CA LEU A 144 14.87 -2.77 1.56
C LEU A 144 15.52 -2.69 0.18
N VAL A 145 16.84 -2.57 0.14
CA VAL A 145 17.63 -2.70 -1.07
C VAL A 145 18.50 -3.94 -0.94
N VAL A 146 18.42 -4.80 -1.95
CA VAL A 146 19.29 -5.97 -2.10
C VAL A 146 20.22 -5.69 -3.28
N MET A 147 21.52 -5.75 -3.04
CA MET A 147 22.57 -5.46 -4.02
C MET A 147 23.35 -6.75 -4.31
N PRO A 148 22.99 -7.50 -5.37
CA PRO A 148 23.79 -8.62 -5.85
C PRO A 148 25.18 -8.15 -6.26
N ASP A 149 26.16 -9.05 -6.31
CA ASP A 149 27.52 -8.78 -6.78
C ASP A 149 28.14 -7.51 -6.12
N THR A 150 27.85 -7.28 -4.83
CA THR A 150 28.22 -6.07 -4.08
C THR A 150 28.60 -6.41 -2.64
N THR A 151 29.78 -5.98 -2.20
CA THR A 151 30.22 -6.06 -0.78
C THR A 151 29.67 -4.88 0.04
N GLU A 152 29.72 -4.99 1.37
CA GLU A 152 29.29 -3.91 2.27
C GLU A 152 30.05 -2.59 2.01
N GLN A 153 31.36 -2.67 1.68
CA GLN A 153 32.15 -1.49 1.30
C GLN A 153 31.73 -0.89 -0.03
N GLN A 154 31.33 -1.72 -1.01
CA GLN A 154 30.87 -1.26 -2.33
C GLN A 154 29.44 -0.69 -2.29
N ALA A 155 28.68 -1.01 -1.24
CA ALA A 155 27.35 -0.46 -0.99
C ALA A 155 27.38 0.95 -0.37
N GLU A 156 28.52 1.40 0.16
CA GLU A 156 28.64 2.73 0.77
C GLU A 156 28.53 3.89 -0.25
N PRO A 157 29.18 3.86 -1.44
CA PRO A 157 29.02 4.92 -2.43
C PRO A 157 27.58 5.21 -2.90
N PRO A 158 26.73 4.23 -3.26
CA PRO A 158 25.34 4.52 -3.60
C PRO A 158 24.56 5.11 -2.41
N LEU A 159 24.80 4.64 -1.19
CA LEU A 159 24.19 5.23 0.00
C LEU A 159 24.60 6.71 0.18
N GLN A 160 25.87 7.05 -0.01
CA GLN A 160 26.35 8.44 0.03
C GLN A 160 25.71 9.31 -1.07
N ARG A 161 25.48 8.73 -2.26
CA ARG A 161 24.72 9.42 -3.32
C ARG A 161 23.25 9.63 -2.93
N LEU A 162 22.63 8.68 -2.23
CA LEU A 162 21.26 8.81 -1.73
C LEU A 162 21.14 9.96 -0.73
N LEU A 163 22.08 10.05 0.23
CA LEU A 163 22.13 11.15 1.19
C LEU A 163 22.16 12.52 0.49
N ARG A 164 23.08 12.71 -0.46
CA ARG A 164 23.17 13.96 -1.24
C ARG A 164 21.92 14.24 -2.06
N ALA A 165 21.28 13.20 -2.62
CA ALA A 165 20.05 13.35 -3.38
C ALA A 165 18.88 13.79 -2.50
N ILE A 166 18.84 13.34 -1.24
CA ILE A 166 17.86 13.78 -0.25
C ILE A 166 18.15 15.21 0.21
N ASP A 167 19.40 15.58 0.44
CA ASP A 167 19.76 16.96 0.77
C ASP A 167 19.28 17.93 -0.33
N GLN A 168 19.52 17.57 -1.59
CA GLN A 168 19.02 18.33 -2.74
C GLN A 168 17.49 18.37 -2.77
N TRP A 169 16.84 17.23 -2.55
CA TRP A 169 15.37 17.15 -2.51
C TRP A 169 14.79 18.04 -1.40
N ASN A 170 15.44 18.10 -0.22
CA ASN A 170 15.06 18.95 0.90
C ASN A 170 15.24 20.44 0.59
N LEU A 171 16.27 20.83 -0.16
CA LEU A 171 16.44 22.23 -0.59
C LEU A 171 15.30 22.69 -1.52
N GLU A 172 14.82 21.80 -2.39
CA GLU A 172 13.79 22.10 -3.37
C GLU A 172 12.36 21.99 -2.79
N ASN A 173 12.14 21.05 -1.87
CA ASN A 173 10.80 20.63 -1.42
C ASN A 173 10.57 20.77 0.09
N GLY A 174 11.59 21.14 0.88
CA GLY A 174 11.57 21.22 2.34
C GLY A 174 10.72 22.35 2.91
N LYS A 175 9.43 22.38 2.58
CA LYS A 175 8.45 23.32 3.11
C LYS A 175 7.79 22.70 4.35
N GLY A 176 8.42 22.88 5.51
CA GLY A 176 7.85 22.50 6.81
C GLY A 176 8.26 21.13 7.35
N TYR A 177 9.09 20.37 6.62
CA TYR A 177 9.75 19.17 7.11
C TYR A 177 11.07 18.94 6.34
N GLN A 178 11.94 18.10 6.90
CA GLN A 178 13.12 17.57 6.21
C GLN A 178 12.99 16.05 6.13
N LEU A 179 13.13 15.52 4.92
CA LEU A 179 13.24 14.09 4.69
C LEU A 179 14.58 13.61 5.22
N ALA A 180 14.56 12.65 6.13
CA ALA A 180 15.73 11.96 6.64
C ALA A 180 15.41 10.46 6.77
N PHE A 181 16.43 9.63 6.82
CA PHE A 181 16.27 8.20 7.01
C PHE A 181 17.41 7.63 7.84
N THR A 182 17.12 6.54 8.53
CA THR A 182 18.10 5.71 9.23
C THR A 182 18.28 4.42 8.44
N TRP A 183 19.48 3.83 8.47
CA TRP A 183 19.75 2.62 7.72
C TRP A 183 20.58 1.58 8.45
N GLY A 184 20.21 0.31 8.31
CA GLY A 184 21.01 -0.86 8.65
C GLY A 184 21.55 -1.50 7.39
N MET A 185 22.77 -2.05 7.43
CA MET A 185 23.36 -2.73 6.26
C MET A 185 24.15 -3.95 6.70
N ALA A 186 24.07 -5.07 5.98
CA ALA A 186 24.91 -6.24 6.23
C ALA A 186 25.18 -7.03 4.95
N ALA A 187 26.42 -7.52 4.83
CA ALA A 187 26.76 -8.53 3.83
C ALA A 187 26.13 -9.89 4.20
N TYR A 188 25.60 -10.56 3.19
CA TYR A 188 25.14 -11.94 3.28
C TYR A 188 26.31 -12.87 3.57
N VAL A 189 26.10 -13.80 4.50
CA VAL A 189 27.05 -14.86 4.81
C VAL A 189 26.54 -16.16 4.20
N THR A 190 27.35 -16.80 3.37
CA THR A 190 27.03 -18.07 2.70
C THR A 190 26.45 -19.08 3.69
N GLY A 191 25.31 -19.69 3.34
CA GLY A 191 24.63 -20.68 4.16
C GLY A 191 23.67 -20.13 5.21
N THR A 192 23.66 -18.82 5.46
CA THR A 192 22.65 -18.20 6.36
C THR A 192 21.29 -18.10 5.69
N SER A 193 20.23 -18.09 6.50
CA SER A 193 18.86 -17.92 6.01
C SER A 193 18.52 -16.46 5.71
N LEU A 194 17.49 -16.21 4.89
CA LEU A 194 16.97 -14.86 4.66
C LEU A 194 16.58 -14.16 5.97
N GLU A 195 15.90 -14.89 6.86
CA GLU A 195 15.44 -14.35 8.13
C GLU A 195 16.61 -13.91 9.03
N GLU A 196 17.70 -14.66 9.03
CA GLU A 196 18.90 -14.36 9.82
C GLU A 196 19.64 -13.11 9.31
N ILE A 197 19.80 -12.97 8.00
CA ILE A 197 20.40 -11.75 7.44
C ILE A 197 19.51 -10.53 7.68
N LEU A 198 18.20 -10.64 7.49
CA LEU A 198 17.27 -9.53 7.78
C LEU A 198 17.33 -9.12 9.26
N ARG A 199 17.32 -10.08 10.20
CA ARG A 199 17.50 -9.80 11.64
C ARG A 199 18.82 -9.10 11.95
N THR A 200 19.88 -9.42 11.22
CA THR A 200 21.19 -8.77 11.38
C THR A 200 21.14 -7.31 10.91
N VAL A 201 20.50 -7.06 9.77
CA VAL A 201 20.33 -5.72 9.20
C VAL A 201 19.42 -4.88 10.12
N ASP A 202 18.30 -5.42 10.58
CA ASP A 202 17.37 -4.78 11.52
C ASP A 202 18.06 -4.39 12.83
N ARG A 203 18.92 -5.26 13.35
CA ARG A 203 19.69 -4.95 14.57
C ARG A 203 20.60 -3.74 14.36
N LYS A 204 21.30 -3.68 13.22
CA LYS A 204 22.15 -2.54 12.88
C LYS A 204 21.34 -1.25 12.67
N LEU A 205 20.14 -1.35 12.07
CA LEU A 205 19.20 -0.24 11.96
C LEU A 205 18.78 0.26 13.35
N TYR A 206 18.32 -0.65 14.21
CA TYR A 206 17.86 -0.36 15.56
C TYR A 206 18.95 0.30 16.42
N GLN A 207 20.19 -0.20 16.33
CA GLN A 207 21.34 0.36 17.01
C GLN A 207 21.58 1.82 16.62
N LYS A 208 21.52 2.14 15.32
CA LYS A 208 21.68 3.52 14.84
C LYS A 208 20.53 4.41 15.25
N MET A 209 19.29 3.92 15.14
CA MET A 209 18.09 4.67 15.52
C MET A 209 18.11 5.10 16.99
N HIS A 210 18.71 4.28 17.86
CA HIS A 210 18.78 4.54 19.31
C HIS A 210 20.18 4.98 19.79
N ASN A 211 21.11 5.28 18.88
CA ASN A 211 22.51 5.61 19.21
C ASN A 211 23.19 4.60 20.17
N LEU A 212 22.88 3.31 20.03
CA LEU A 212 23.45 2.23 20.85
C LEU A 212 24.79 1.77 20.30
N ALA A 213 25.73 1.42 21.19
CA ALA A 213 27.03 0.86 20.81
C ALA A 213 26.86 -0.45 20.02
N PRO A 214 27.75 -0.74 19.04
CA PRO A 214 27.70 -1.99 18.29
C PRO A 214 27.87 -3.18 19.24
N VAL A 215 26.89 -4.09 19.23
CA VAL A 215 27.00 -5.39 19.90
C VAL A 215 27.74 -6.33 18.94
N PHE A 216 29.03 -6.51 19.19
CA PHE A 216 29.90 -7.46 18.48
C PHE A 216 29.59 -8.90 18.88
#